data_AF-A0A6P1E840-F1
#
_entry.id   AF-A0A6P1E840-F1
#
_cell.length_a   1.000
_cell.length_b   1.000
_cell.length_c   1.000
_cell.angle_alpha   90.00
_cell.angle_beta   90.00
_cell.angle_gamma   90.00
#
_symmetry.space_group_name_H-M   'P 1'
#
loop_
_entity.id
_entity.type
_entity.pdbx_description
1 polymer ?
#
loop_
_entity_poly.entity_id
_entity_poly.type
_entity_poly.pdbx_seq_one_letter_code
_entity_poly.pdbx_strand_id
1 'polypeptide(L)' 'MELSQTDFDILNAIKSGRVESGTLISHFVDYCDNAIGGNPRPLIDAGLIKSDGGSVNGLTDAGLKAWQDFKDKKANV' A
#
# COMPACT_ATOMS: atom_id res chain seq x y z
N MET A 1 -14.04 -1.90 -0.06
CA MET A 1 -13.21 -2.38 -1.18
C MET A 1 -12.68 -3.75 -0.80
N GLU A 2 -12.73 -4.72 -1.70
CA GLU A 2 -12.01 -5.99 -1.51
C GLU A 2 -10.60 -5.82 -2.09
N LEU A 3 -9.56 -6.03 -1.27
CA LEU A 3 -8.17 -5.94 -1.74
C LEU A 3 -7.88 -7.10 -2.69
N SER A 4 -7.26 -6.80 -3.83
CA SER A 4 -6.58 -7.82 -4.64
C SER A 4 -5.23 -8.22 -4.02
N GLN A 5 -4.61 -9.28 -4.55
CA GLN A 5 -3.24 -9.63 -4.15
C GLN A 5 -2.25 -8.48 -4.45
N THR A 6 -2.39 -7.82 -5.60
CA THR A 6 -1.58 -6.66 -5.97
C THR A 6 -1.77 -5.50 -4.99
N ASP A 7 -3.00 -5.21 -4.58
CA ASP A 7 -3.25 -4.15 -3.59
C ASP A 7 -2.60 -4.49 -2.25
N PHE A 8 -2.73 -5.75 -1.82
CA PHE A 8 -2.07 -6.23 -0.62
C PHE A 8 -0.54 -6.08 -0.71
N ASP A 9 0.06 -6.45 -1.84
CA ASP A 9 1.51 -6.37 -2.04
C ASP A 9 2.01 -4.91 -1.98
N ILE A 10 1.22 -3.96 -2.50
CA ILE A 10 1.49 -2.52 -2.38
C ILE A 10 1.44 -2.07 -0.91
N LEU A 11 0.39 -2.42 -0.17
CA LEU A 11 0.30 -2.11 1.26
C LEU A 11 1.43 -2.78 2.05
N ASN A 12 1.80 -4.00 1.65
CA ASN A 12 2.86 -4.78 2.28
C ASN A 12 4.25 -4.18 2.04
N ALA A 13 4.50 -3.57 0.87
CA ALA A 13 5.76 -2.87 0.61
C ALA A 13 5.98 -1.71 1.60
N ILE A 14 4.92 -0.96 1.92
CA ILE A 14 4.97 0.06 2.97
C ILE A 14 5.14 -0.59 4.35
N LYS A 15 4.30 -1.58 4.69
CA LYS A 15 4.30 -2.21 6.03
C LYS A 15 5.62 -2.91 6.39
N SER A 16 6.32 -3.44 5.39
CA SER A 16 7.61 -4.12 5.52
C SER A 16 8.82 -3.18 5.44
N GLY A 17 8.62 -1.89 5.17
CA GLY A 17 9.70 -0.90 5.07
C GLY A 17 10.43 -0.89 3.71
N ARG A 18 9.91 -1.58 2.68
CA ARG A 18 10.43 -1.46 1.30
C ARG A 18 10.14 -0.07 0.71
N VAL A 19 9.10 0.58 1.21
CA VAL A 19 8.75 1.97 0.91
C VAL A 19 8.76 2.73 2.21
N GLU A 20 9.72 3.64 2.35
CA GLU A 20 9.93 4.40 3.58
C GLU A 20 9.04 5.66 3.62
N SER A 21 8.81 6.18 4.83
CA SER A 21 8.15 7.47 5.00
C SER A 21 8.94 8.58 4.32
N GLY A 22 8.26 9.49 3.65
CA GLY A 22 8.88 10.54 2.84
C GLY A 22 9.16 10.14 1.39
N THR A 23 8.93 8.88 0.99
CA THR A 23 9.05 8.47 -0.42
C THR A 23 8.10 9.28 -1.29
N LEU A 24 8.62 9.97 -2.31
CA LEU A 24 7.80 10.71 -3.26
C LEU A 24 6.77 9.79 -3.93
N ILE A 25 5.55 10.29 -4.12
CA ILE A 25 4.47 9.52 -4.76
C ILE A 25 4.88 9.06 -6.17
N SER A 26 5.62 9.88 -6.93
CA SER A 26 6.15 9.47 -8.23
C SER A 26 7.07 8.25 -8.13
N HIS A 27 8.05 8.28 -7.22
CA HIS A 27 8.95 7.15 -7.01
C HIS A 27 8.22 5.91 -6.50
N PHE A 28 7.20 6.09 -5.67
CA PHE A 28 6.38 4.98 -5.21
C PHE A 28 5.56 4.37 -6.35
N VAL A 29 4.98 5.19 -7.22
CA VAL A 29 4.30 4.73 -8.45
C VAL A 29 5.27 3.97 -9.34
N ASP A 30 6.46 4.51 -9.61
CA ASP A 30 7.47 3.86 -10.44
C ASP A 30 7.92 2.52 -9.83
N TYR A 31 8.11 2.48 -8.51
CA TYR A 31 8.41 1.24 -7.79
C TYR A 31 7.30 0.21 -7.95
N CYS A 32 6.04 0.60 -7.75
CA CYS A 32 4.91 -0.31 -7.88
C CYS A 32 4.75 -0.83 -9.31
N ASP A 33 4.97 0.02 -10.33
CA ASP A 33 4.89 -0.38 -11.74
C ASP A 33 5.97 -1.42 -12.08
N ASN A 34 7.20 -1.23 -11.59
CA ASN A 34 8.33 -2.10 -11.93
C ASN A 34 8.43 -3.36 -11.06
N ALA A 35 8.12 -3.29 -9.76
CA ALA A 35 8.38 -4.36 -8.81
C ALA A 35 7.14 -5.16 -8.40
N ILE A 36 5.95 -4.57 -8.51
CA ILE A 36 4.69 -5.18 -8.04
C ILE A 36 3.72 -5.41 -9.22
N GLY A 37 3.74 -4.55 -10.23
CA GLY A 37 2.80 -4.57 -11.36
C GLY A 37 1.45 -3.92 -11.05
N GLY A 38 1.42 -2.88 -10.20
CA GLY A 38 0.19 -2.22 -9.77
C GLY A 38 0.31 -0.71 -9.60
N ASN A 39 -0.83 -0.02 -9.47
CA ASN A 39 -0.89 1.43 -9.26
C ASN A 39 -1.31 1.73 -7.81
N PRO A 40 -0.51 2.46 -7.02
CA PRO A 40 -0.84 2.77 -5.63
C PRO A 40 -1.87 3.89 -5.47
N ARG A 41 -2.15 4.69 -6.52
CA ARG A 41 -3.03 5.87 -6.44
C ARG A 41 -4.45 5.54 -5.95
N PRO A 42 -5.14 4.47 -6.42
CA PRO A 42 -6.45 4.10 -5.87
C PRO A 42 -6.44 3.80 -4.37
N LEU A 43 -5.33 3.30 -3.82
CA LEU A 43 -5.19 3.02 -2.38
C LEU A 43 -4.93 4.30 -1.58
N ILE A 44 -4.26 5.28 -2.18
CA ILE A 44 -4.13 6.63 -1.63
C ILE A 44 -5.51 7.31 -1.61
N ASP A 45 -6.22 7.29 -2.73
CA ASP A 45 -7.56 7.91 -2.87
C ASP A 45 -8.59 7.27 -1.95
N ALA A 46 -8.48 5.95 -1.71
CA ALA A 46 -9.31 5.21 -0.76
C ALA A 46 -8.94 5.47 0.71
N GLY A 47 -7.91 6.28 0.99
CA GLY A 47 -7.47 6.60 2.34
C GLY A 47 -6.77 5.46 3.07
N LEU A 48 -6.22 4.47 2.36
CA LEU A 48 -5.48 3.35 2.94
C LEU A 48 -4.00 3.70 3.13
N ILE A 49 -3.46 4.58 2.28
CA ILE A 49 -2.08 5.03 2.33
C ILE A 49 -2.08 6.49 2.78
N LYS A 50 -1.31 6.78 3.84
CA LYS A 50 -1.11 8.15 4.31
C LYS A 50 -0.17 8.85 3.34
N SER A 51 -0.65 9.94 2.75
CA SER A 51 0.20 10.83 1.94
C SER A 51 0.00 12.28 2.34
N ASP A 52 1.09 13.02 2.42
CA ASP A 52 1.09 14.48 2.59
C ASP A 52 2.22 15.10 1.74
N GLY A 53 2.00 16.33 1.26
CA GLY A 53 3.04 17.08 0.54
C GLY A 53 3.61 16.43 -0.73
N GLY A 54 2.93 15.44 -1.30
CA GLY A 54 3.43 14.67 -2.46
C GLY A 54 4.27 13.44 -2.12
N SER A 55 4.30 13.04 -0.84
CA SER A 55 5.04 11.89 -0.34
C SER A 55 4.15 10.90 0.41
N VAL A 56 4.57 9.63 0.43
CA VAL A 56 3.98 8.55 1.22
C VAL A 56 4.58 8.56 2.62
N ASN A 57 3.75 8.48 3.65
CA ASN A 57 4.17 8.47 5.06
C ASN A 57 3.70 7.25 5.85
N GLY A 58 3.32 6.18 5.15
CA GLY A 58 2.92 4.92 5.77
C GLY A 58 1.48 4.52 5.45
N LEU A 59 0.98 3.53 6.18
CA LEU A 59 -0.42 3.13 6.13
C LEU A 59 -1.25 4.00 7.09
N THR A 60 -2.49 4.27 6.73
CA THR A 60 -3.50 4.74 7.69
C THR A 60 -3.97 3.58 8.57
N ASP A 61 -4.76 3.87 9.61
CA ASP A 61 -5.40 2.83 10.41
C ASP A 61 -6.30 1.92 9.54
N ALA A 62 -7.00 2.51 8.56
CA ALA A 62 -7.81 1.77 7.61
C ALA A 62 -6.94 0.87 6.69
N GLY A 63 -5.79 1.37 6.22
CA GLY A 63 -4.84 0.58 5.43
C GLY A 63 -4.21 -0.56 6.21
N LEU A 64 -3.82 -0.31 7.46
CA LEU A 64 -3.28 -1.35 8.35
C LEU A 64 -4.31 -2.44 8.62
N LYS A 65 -5.56 -2.03 8.89
CA LYS A 65 -6.66 -2.98 9.07
C LYS A 65 -6.92 -3.80 7.81
N ALA A 66 -6.96 -3.17 6.64
CA ALA A 66 -7.20 -3.86 5.37
C ALA A 66 -6.07 -4.87 5.06
N TRP A 67 -4.81 -4.49 5.31
CA TRP A 67 -3.66 -5.39 5.19
C TRP A 67 -3.78 -6.61 6.11
N GLN A 68 -4.16 -6.39 7.38
CA GLN A 68 -4.33 -7.46 8.36
C GLN A 68 -5.49 -8.39 7.98
N ASP A 69 -6.65 -7.83 7.62
CA ASP A 69 -7.84 -8.60 7.24
C ASP A 69 -7.58 -9.48 6.01
N PHE A 70 -6.79 -9.01 5.02
CA PHE A 70 -6.41 -9.82 3.85
C PHE A 70 -5.43 -10.94 4.22
N LYS A 71 -4.42 -10.63 5.06
CA LYS A 71 -3.45 -11.61 5.55
C LYS A 71 -4.12 -12.74 6.32
N ASP A 72 -5.04 -12.41 7.22
CA ASP A 72 -5.73 -13.40 8.05
C ASP A 72 -6.69 -14.27 7.23
N LYS A 73 -7.34 -13.70 6.21
CA LYS A 73 -8.12 -14.48 5.24
C LYS A 73 -7.26 -15.49 4.50
N LYS A 74 -6.03 -15.13 4.10
CA LYS A 74 -5.12 -16.04 3.39
C LYS A 74 -4.49 -17.10 4.31
N ALA A 75 -4.34 -16.81 5.60
CA ALA A 75 -3.80 -17.77 6.57
C ALA A 75 -4.81 -18.86 6.98
N ASN A 76 -6.11 -18.60 6.79
CA ASN A 76 -7.21 -19.51 7.11
C ASN A 76 -7.72 -20.31 5.89
N VAL A 77 -6.97 -20.32 4.78
CA VAL A 77 -7.25 -21.09 3.55
C VAL A 77 -6.12 -22.09 3.35
#